data_AF-A0A285LXF2-F1
#
_entry.id   AF-A0A285LXF2-F1
#
_cell.length_a   1.000
_cell.length_b   1.000
_cell.length_c   1.000
_cell.angle_alpha   90.00
_cell.angle_beta   90.00
_cell.angle_gamma   90.00
#
_symmetry.space_group_name_H-M   'P 1'
#
loop_
_entity.id
_entity.type
_entity.pdbx_description
1 polymer ?
#
loop_
_entity_poly.entity_id
_entity_poly.type
_entity_poly.pdbx_seq_one_letter_code
_entity_poly.pdbx_strand_id
1 'polypeptide(L)'
;MLEATISRILTVLSEIAEREGDEPGPGPRPPASTPAVAEARRARSGGFSPEYLDFLLLHDGWPEFPWGSTLFGTKELTDDETYPYYEETLEDCEAPEELMDALIVGASHNDPSVVLLLGSGEVVDFLYEERARYPGFGAFLTDRLTAVESYLARLVQREQDARADWTPAHREAKEARLLEELRSASTTRPRAAVPVAPAPQAHDPMPAVVEPGDLRVGKKEPKASVMLNSVLYLGSYPSPDEVIGCFRAFRRHFPVDGDMVWAVPNAFGGFPEDAEHPDDESWAAQMRVDVGGHFGIRVSVRAGATAERSYTLNVRGIPPTDDDRTRASFCEVIVPVDEDPERLARLTAELTELLPVRSGHGGYSAYVWDHDATNDPYQRVFSWCRRFFALDVGQVDGWLEAATERVVGAGWLTVLGPAFLTHLSGAALPVFTTPGITVTRGQGGGVVIRAGERPSLGDVHRGEFPLALAEIDWYLLPLKAVGWHHTSTWWPAPGQVWQVTYDELPGGFADHRATSAWLTRLIDPQRFLGPTAHEQGENLVDQPPPTRPPRHTPG
;
A
#
# COMPACT_ATOMS: atom_id res chain seq x y z
N MET A 1 -19.76 19.88 -33.43
CA MET A 1 -18.57 19.78 -32.53
C MET A 1 -18.93 18.95 -31.32
N LEU A 2 -19.92 19.39 -30.53
CA LEU A 2 -20.43 18.71 -29.34
C LEU A 2 -20.68 17.20 -29.52
N GLU A 3 -21.48 16.80 -30.51
CA GLU A 3 -21.78 15.39 -30.81
C GLU A 3 -20.53 14.55 -31.10
N ALA A 4 -19.56 15.11 -31.84
CA ALA A 4 -18.31 14.43 -32.13
C ALA A 4 -17.43 14.26 -30.88
N THR A 5 -17.37 15.28 -30.01
CA THR A 5 -16.66 15.20 -28.72
C THR A 5 -17.27 14.13 -27.81
N ILE A 6 -18.60 14.11 -27.67
CA ILE A 6 -19.33 13.13 -26.85
C ILE A 6 -19.13 11.71 -27.38
N SER A 7 -19.26 11.50 -28.69
CA SER A 7 -19.01 10.19 -29.33
C SER A 7 -17.58 9.71 -29.09
N ARG A 8 -16.60 10.61 -29.14
CA ARG A 8 -15.21 10.28 -28.82
C ARG A 8 -15.01 9.93 -27.35
N ILE A 9 -15.59 10.68 -26.42
CA ILE A 9 -15.57 10.36 -24.97
C ILE A 9 -16.11 8.96 -24.74
N LEU A 10 -17.28 8.62 -25.30
CA LEU A 10 -17.87 7.28 -25.17
C LEU A 10 -16.97 6.17 -25.73
N THR A 11 -16.33 6.41 -26.86
CA THR A 11 -15.38 5.46 -27.45
C THR A 11 -14.20 5.20 -26.51
N VAL A 12 -13.63 6.27 -25.94
CA VAL A 12 -12.49 6.17 -25.02
C VAL A 12 -12.90 5.50 -23.70
N LEU A 13 -14.06 5.85 -23.15
CA LEU A 13 -14.59 5.20 -21.93
C LEU A 13 -14.89 3.72 -22.14
N SER A 14 -15.38 3.33 -23.31
CA SER A 14 -15.59 1.92 -23.63
C SER A 14 -14.27 1.15 -23.71
N GLU A 15 -13.22 1.75 -24.28
CA GLU A 15 -11.89 1.13 -24.31
C GLU A 15 -11.29 1.02 -22.90
N ILE A 16 -11.48 2.05 -22.07
CA ILE A 16 -11.08 2.03 -20.66
C ILE A 16 -11.79 0.89 -19.94
N ALA A 17 -13.13 0.80 -20.03
CA ALA A 17 -13.92 -0.23 -19.37
C ALA A 17 -13.51 -1.65 -19.82
N GLU A 18 -13.28 -1.87 -21.12
CA GLU A 18 -12.80 -3.18 -21.63
C GLU A 18 -11.46 -3.59 -21.01
N ARG A 19 -10.52 -2.65 -20.89
CA ARG A 19 -9.18 -2.90 -20.32
C ARG A 19 -9.22 -3.09 -18.81
N GLU A 20 -10.06 -2.32 -18.14
CA GLU A 20 -10.31 -2.42 -16.70
C GLU A 20 -11.14 -3.67 -16.38
N GLY A 21 -11.75 -4.30 -17.39
CA GLY A 21 -12.67 -5.42 -17.29
C GLY A 21 -13.93 -5.07 -16.50
N ASP A 22 -14.34 -3.82 -16.60
CA ASP A 22 -15.58 -3.27 -16.05
C ASP A 22 -16.63 -3.13 -17.16
N GLU A 23 -17.90 -3.02 -16.77
CA GLU A 23 -18.94 -2.66 -17.72
C GLU A 23 -18.84 -1.16 -18.06
N PRO A 24 -19.02 -0.75 -19.33
CA PRO A 24 -19.12 0.66 -19.66
C PRO A 24 -20.24 1.31 -18.82
N GLY A 25 -19.94 2.46 -18.22
CA GLY A 25 -20.94 3.23 -17.49
C GLY A 25 -22.17 3.57 -18.34
N PRO A 26 -23.27 4.02 -17.72
CA PRO A 26 -24.60 4.15 -18.34
C PRO A 26 -24.68 5.06 -19.58
N GLY A 27 -23.65 5.87 -19.86
CA GLY A 27 -23.60 6.79 -20.99
C GLY A 27 -24.59 7.96 -20.86
N PRO A 28 -24.65 8.86 -21.87
CA PRO A 28 -25.58 9.97 -21.83
C PRO A 28 -27.02 9.50 -22.03
N ARG A 29 -27.97 10.18 -21.39
CA ARG A 29 -29.40 9.88 -21.54
C ARG A 29 -29.90 10.27 -22.94
N PRO A 30 -31.05 9.71 -23.38
CA PRO A 30 -31.69 10.13 -24.62
C PRO A 30 -31.97 11.65 -24.67
N PRO A 31 -32.09 12.25 -25.86
CA PRO A 31 -32.43 13.67 -26.05
C PRO A 31 -33.61 14.17 -25.20
N ALA A 32 -33.48 15.37 -24.63
CA ALA A 32 -34.60 16.05 -23.98
C ALA A 32 -35.59 16.57 -25.02
N SER A 33 -36.88 16.57 -24.66
CA SER A 33 -37.89 17.22 -25.50
C SER A 33 -37.79 18.75 -25.40
N THR A 34 -38.11 19.47 -26.47
CA THR A 34 -38.15 20.95 -26.44
C THR A 34 -39.03 21.51 -25.31
N PRO A 35 -40.22 20.92 -25.00
CA PRO A 35 -41.00 21.34 -23.83
C PRO A 35 -40.28 21.16 -22.49
N ALA A 36 -39.57 20.05 -22.28
CA ALA A 36 -38.81 19.79 -21.06
C ALA A 36 -37.66 20.79 -20.88
N VAL A 37 -36.92 21.09 -21.95
CA VAL A 37 -35.89 22.15 -21.92
C VAL A 37 -36.49 23.51 -21.60
N ALA A 38 -37.66 23.84 -22.16
CA ALA A 38 -38.34 25.09 -21.85
C ALA A 38 -38.84 25.16 -20.39
N GLU A 39 -39.16 24.02 -19.79
CA GLU A 39 -39.53 23.90 -18.38
C GLU A 39 -38.33 24.10 -17.46
N ALA A 40 -37.20 23.44 -17.72
CA ALA A 40 -35.95 23.65 -17.00
C ALA A 40 -35.52 25.13 -17.02
N ARG A 41 -35.65 25.80 -18.17
CA ARG A 41 -35.39 27.25 -18.31
C ARG A 41 -36.35 28.15 -17.53
N ARG A 42 -37.56 27.68 -17.22
CA ARG A 42 -38.51 28.43 -16.38
C ARG A 42 -38.24 28.19 -14.90
N ALA A 43 -37.86 26.95 -14.54
CA ALA A 43 -37.55 26.57 -13.17
C ALA A 43 -36.28 27.28 -12.66
N ARG A 44 -35.27 27.47 -13.53
CA ARG A 44 -34.03 28.17 -13.19
C ARG A 44 -33.94 29.48 -13.97
N SER A 45 -33.97 30.59 -13.25
CA SER A 45 -34.10 31.94 -13.79
C SER A 45 -32.85 32.41 -14.55
N GLY A 46 -32.75 32.07 -15.85
CA GLY A 46 -31.68 32.54 -16.75
C GLY A 46 -30.34 31.84 -16.51
N GLY A 47 -29.35 32.09 -17.38
CA GLY A 47 -28.00 31.50 -17.25
C GLY A 47 -27.68 30.34 -18.20
N PHE A 48 -28.67 29.81 -18.94
CA PHE A 48 -28.40 28.78 -19.94
C PHE A 48 -27.62 29.33 -21.14
N SER A 49 -26.43 28.78 -21.38
CA SER A 49 -25.68 29.01 -22.62
C SER A 49 -26.32 28.25 -23.80
N PRO A 50 -26.20 28.75 -25.04
CA PRO A 50 -26.66 28.02 -26.22
C PRO A 50 -26.06 26.61 -26.33
N GLU A 51 -24.78 26.45 -25.99
CA GLU A 51 -24.09 25.15 -26.06
C GLU A 51 -24.65 24.12 -25.08
N TYR A 52 -25.04 24.53 -23.86
CA TYR A 52 -25.64 23.62 -22.89
C TYR A 52 -27.09 23.25 -23.27
N LEU A 53 -27.83 24.16 -23.90
CA LEU A 53 -29.14 23.84 -24.46
C LEU A 53 -29.03 22.84 -25.62
N ASP A 54 -28.04 23.00 -26.49
CA ASP A 54 -27.74 22.04 -27.55
C ASP A 54 -27.35 20.68 -26.97
N PHE A 55 -26.62 20.65 -25.84
CA PHE A 55 -26.35 19.42 -25.09
C PHE A 55 -27.64 18.76 -24.63
N LEU A 56 -28.54 19.45 -23.92
CA LEU A 56 -29.80 18.87 -23.44
C LEU A 56 -30.66 18.29 -24.59
N LEU A 57 -30.69 18.97 -25.73
CA LEU A 57 -31.41 18.52 -26.92
C LEU A 57 -30.74 17.35 -27.64
N LEU A 58 -29.46 17.09 -27.38
CA LEU A 58 -28.75 15.91 -27.89
C LEU A 58 -28.78 14.77 -26.87
N HIS A 59 -28.69 15.09 -25.58
CA HIS A 59 -28.60 14.20 -24.45
C HIS A 59 -29.18 14.88 -23.21
N ASP A 60 -30.24 14.32 -22.62
CA ASP A 60 -30.89 14.88 -21.43
C ASP A 60 -30.05 14.62 -20.16
N GLY A 61 -28.80 15.08 -20.11
CA GLY A 61 -27.86 14.78 -19.04
C GLY A 61 -27.07 13.48 -19.23
N TRP A 62 -26.11 13.25 -18.34
CA TRP A 62 -25.18 12.12 -18.41
C TRP A 62 -24.84 11.63 -16.99
N PRO A 63 -25.49 10.56 -16.50
CA PRO A 63 -25.18 9.94 -15.21
C PRO A 63 -23.79 9.31 -15.24
N GLU A 64 -23.05 9.41 -14.14
CA GLU A 64 -21.69 8.86 -14.04
C GLU A 64 -20.81 9.30 -15.22
N PHE A 65 -20.99 10.55 -15.67
CA PHE A 65 -20.02 11.23 -16.51
C PHE A 65 -18.63 11.08 -15.89
N PRO A 66 -17.56 10.92 -16.69
CA PRO A 66 -16.27 10.42 -16.23
C PRO A 66 -15.85 10.99 -14.87
N TRP A 67 -15.42 10.08 -13.99
CA TRP A 67 -15.05 10.37 -12.59
C TRP A 67 -16.23 10.56 -11.63
N GLY A 68 -17.37 9.93 -11.91
CA GLY A 68 -18.49 9.81 -10.97
C GLY A 68 -19.37 11.06 -10.83
N SER A 69 -19.13 12.08 -11.66
CA SER A 69 -19.99 13.26 -11.74
C SER A 69 -21.24 12.95 -12.57
N THR A 70 -22.38 13.51 -12.23
CA THR A 70 -23.57 13.47 -13.07
C THR A 70 -23.73 14.83 -13.75
N LEU A 71 -23.71 14.88 -15.09
CA LEU A 71 -24.14 16.08 -15.82
C LEU A 71 -25.66 16.12 -15.81
N PHE A 72 -26.23 17.20 -15.27
CA PHE A 72 -27.66 17.33 -15.05
C PHE A 72 -28.41 17.36 -16.38
N GLY A 73 -29.56 16.70 -16.39
CA GLY A 73 -30.57 16.86 -17.43
C GLY A 73 -31.73 17.70 -16.93
N THR A 74 -32.78 17.77 -17.73
CA THR A 74 -33.99 18.52 -17.41
C THR A 74 -34.63 18.06 -16.10
N LYS A 75 -34.59 16.76 -15.79
CA LYS A 75 -35.13 16.22 -14.52
C LYS A 75 -34.45 16.84 -13.29
N GLU A 76 -33.13 16.80 -13.21
CA GLU A 76 -32.38 17.33 -12.06
C GLU A 76 -32.49 18.87 -11.98
N LEU A 77 -32.53 19.55 -13.13
CA LEU A 77 -32.69 21.00 -13.19
C LEU A 77 -34.06 21.47 -12.69
N THR A 78 -35.09 20.63 -12.76
CA THR A 78 -36.45 20.93 -12.28
C THR A 78 -36.78 20.27 -10.94
N ASP A 79 -35.85 19.50 -10.37
CA ASP A 79 -36.10 18.79 -9.11
C ASP A 79 -35.96 19.74 -7.92
N ASP A 80 -37.03 19.84 -7.13
CA ASP A 80 -37.09 20.71 -5.96
C ASP A 80 -36.41 20.07 -4.73
N GLU A 81 -36.01 18.80 -4.80
CA GLU A 81 -35.28 18.11 -3.72
C GLU A 81 -33.77 18.01 -4.02
N THR A 82 -33.40 17.50 -5.19
CA THR A 82 -31.98 17.24 -5.53
C THR A 82 -31.18 18.54 -5.76
N TYR A 83 -31.78 19.55 -6.37
CA TYR A 83 -31.06 20.77 -6.74
C TYR A 83 -30.65 21.62 -5.52
N PRO A 84 -31.54 21.90 -4.54
CA PRO A 84 -31.17 22.69 -3.35
C PRO A 84 -30.08 22.06 -2.49
N TYR A 85 -29.97 20.72 -2.50
CA TYR A 85 -28.87 20.02 -1.81
C TYR A 85 -27.49 20.44 -2.33
N TYR A 86 -27.35 20.66 -3.64
CA TYR A 86 -26.08 21.11 -4.22
C TYR A 86 -25.86 22.63 -4.09
N GLU A 87 -26.92 23.42 -3.94
CA GLU A 87 -26.81 24.83 -3.55
C GLU A 87 -26.25 24.93 -2.11
N GLU A 88 -26.78 24.13 -1.17
CA GLU A 88 -26.25 24.04 0.20
C GLU A 88 -24.79 23.60 0.22
N THR A 89 -24.41 22.65 -0.65
CA THR A 89 -23.00 22.22 -0.78
C THR A 89 -22.08 23.36 -1.22
N LEU A 90 -22.52 24.24 -2.12
CA LEU A 90 -21.76 25.42 -2.55
C LEU A 90 -21.62 26.46 -1.43
N GLU A 91 -22.69 26.67 -0.65
CA GLU A 91 -22.68 27.55 0.53
C GLU A 91 -21.70 27.03 1.59
N ASP A 92 -21.72 25.73 1.87
CA ASP A 92 -20.83 25.07 2.83
C ASP A 92 -19.35 25.13 2.41
N CYS A 93 -19.10 25.24 1.10
CA CYS A 93 -17.76 25.41 0.55
C CYS A 93 -17.28 26.87 0.55
N GLU A 94 -18.07 27.82 1.07
CA GLU A 94 -17.77 29.26 1.06
C GLU A 94 -17.42 29.78 -0.35
N ALA A 95 -18.13 29.30 -1.38
CA ALA A 95 -17.86 29.68 -2.76
C ALA A 95 -17.98 31.22 -2.96
N PRO A 96 -17.16 31.83 -3.83
CA PRO A 96 -17.24 33.26 -4.14
C PRO A 96 -18.66 33.68 -4.57
N GLU A 97 -19.08 34.90 -4.18
CA GLU A 97 -20.41 35.44 -4.49
C GLU A 97 -20.76 35.37 -5.98
N GLU A 98 -19.79 35.52 -6.88
CA GLU A 98 -20.00 35.41 -8.33
C GLU A 98 -20.37 34.00 -8.82
N LEU A 99 -20.02 32.96 -8.05
CA LEU A 99 -20.36 31.56 -8.34
C LEU A 99 -21.68 31.15 -7.70
N MET A 100 -22.14 31.85 -6.67
CA MET A 100 -23.41 31.55 -5.99
C MET A 100 -24.62 31.77 -6.88
N ASP A 101 -24.52 32.68 -7.87
CA ASP A 101 -25.57 32.93 -8.87
C ASP A 101 -25.47 31.99 -10.10
N ALA A 102 -24.53 31.04 -10.10
CA ALA A 102 -24.31 30.16 -11.24
C ALA A 102 -25.34 29.02 -11.31
N LEU A 103 -25.64 28.58 -12.53
CA LEU A 103 -26.46 27.39 -12.75
C LEU A 103 -25.62 26.14 -12.49
N ILE A 104 -25.95 25.33 -11.50
CA ILE A 104 -25.38 23.99 -11.33
C ILE A 104 -25.85 23.10 -12.48
N VAL A 105 -24.91 22.63 -13.30
CA VAL A 105 -25.14 21.77 -14.48
C VAL A 105 -24.52 20.38 -14.33
N GLY A 106 -23.86 20.11 -13.21
CA GLY A 106 -23.46 18.77 -12.82
C GLY A 106 -22.94 18.73 -11.40
N ALA A 107 -22.96 17.55 -10.79
CA ALA A 107 -22.44 17.34 -9.45
C ALA A 107 -22.04 15.87 -9.22
N SER A 108 -21.09 15.64 -8.32
CA SER A 108 -20.74 14.30 -7.83
C SER A 108 -21.67 13.88 -6.69
N HIS A 109 -21.96 12.58 -6.60
CA HIS A 109 -22.73 12.03 -5.48
C HIS A 109 -21.87 11.75 -4.24
N ASN A 110 -20.55 11.62 -4.43
CA ASN A 110 -19.63 11.14 -3.39
C ASN A 110 -18.69 12.23 -2.86
N ASP A 111 -18.64 13.39 -3.53
CA ASP A 111 -17.80 14.51 -3.17
C ASP A 111 -18.54 15.83 -3.47
N PRO A 112 -18.13 16.97 -2.88
CA PRO A 112 -18.78 18.25 -3.13
C PRO A 112 -18.34 18.91 -4.46
N SER A 113 -17.94 18.11 -5.46
CA SER A 113 -17.62 18.64 -6.78
C SER A 113 -18.89 19.02 -7.51
N VAL A 114 -18.90 20.25 -8.03
CA VAL A 114 -20.01 20.79 -8.83
C VAL A 114 -19.48 21.47 -10.09
N VAL A 115 -20.27 21.36 -11.16
CA VAL A 115 -20.00 22.02 -12.45
C VAL A 115 -21.00 23.15 -12.59
N LEU A 116 -20.49 24.38 -12.67
CA LEU A 116 -21.28 25.60 -12.68
C LEU A 116 -21.28 26.23 -14.06
N LEU A 117 -22.42 26.74 -14.51
CA LEU A 117 -22.57 27.49 -15.74
C LEU A 117 -22.95 28.93 -15.41
N LEU A 118 -22.04 29.86 -15.70
CA LEU A 118 -22.21 31.27 -15.41
C LEU A 118 -23.14 31.94 -16.43
N GLY A 119 -23.72 33.07 -16.05
CA GLY A 119 -24.52 33.90 -16.97
C GLY A 119 -23.74 34.40 -18.20
N SER A 120 -22.41 34.44 -18.13
CA SER A 120 -21.51 34.72 -19.26
C SER A 120 -21.45 33.58 -20.30
N GLY A 121 -21.88 32.38 -19.91
CA GLY A 121 -21.75 31.14 -20.67
C GLY A 121 -20.49 30.33 -20.34
N GLU A 122 -19.60 30.86 -19.50
CA GLU A 122 -18.43 30.15 -18.98
C GLU A 122 -18.84 28.99 -18.06
N VAL A 123 -18.02 27.94 -18.03
CA VAL A 123 -18.20 26.78 -17.15
C VAL A 123 -17.09 26.77 -16.11
N VAL A 124 -17.44 26.53 -14.85
CA VAL A 124 -16.49 26.41 -13.73
C VAL A 124 -16.57 25.01 -13.15
N ASP A 125 -15.42 24.35 -13.01
CA ASP A 125 -15.26 23.09 -12.27
C ASP A 125 -14.83 23.43 -10.84
N PHE A 126 -15.69 23.17 -9.86
CA PHE A 126 -15.52 23.63 -8.49
C PHE A 126 -15.53 22.47 -7.49
N LEU A 127 -14.56 22.43 -6.58
CA LEU A 127 -14.45 21.47 -5.48
C LEU A 127 -13.75 22.15 -4.30
N TYR A 128 -14.52 22.72 -3.37
CA TYR A 128 -14.06 23.65 -2.31
C TYR A 128 -13.39 24.94 -2.81
N GLU A 129 -12.72 24.89 -3.95
CA GLU A 129 -12.11 26.00 -4.68
C GLU A 129 -12.36 25.83 -6.19
N GLU A 130 -12.17 26.91 -6.95
CA GLU A 130 -12.20 26.87 -8.40
C GLU A 130 -10.99 26.08 -8.93
N ARG A 131 -11.25 24.87 -9.47
CA ARG A 131 -10.20 24.03 -10.07
C ARG A 131 -9.86 24.51 -11.48
N ALA A 132 -10.88 24.85 -12.25
CA ALA A 132 -10.73 25.28 -13.64
C ALA A 132 -11.94 26.10 -14.11
N ARG A 133 -11.70 26.99 -15.09
CA ARG A 133 -12.72 27.79 -15.75
C ARG A 133 -12.55 27.73 -17.26
N TYR A 134 -13.66 27.51 -17.95
CA TYR A 134 -13.72 27.26 -19.39
C TYR A 134 -14.62 28.30 -20.07
N PRO A 135 -14.29 28.74 -21.30
CA PRO A 135 -15.05 29.77 -22.01
C PRO A 135 -16.46 29.33 -22.45
N GLY A 136 -16.81 28.05 -22.32
CA GLY A 136 -18.08 27.49 -22.76
C GLY A 136 -18.19 25.99 -22.44
N PHE A 137 -19.40 25.44 -22.59
CA PHE A 137 -19.69 24.03 -22.30
C PHE A 137 -18.98 23.07 -23.27
N GLY A 138 -18.83 23.46 -24.54
CA GLY A 138 -18.04 22.71 -25.51
C GLY A 138 -16.56 22.62 -25.12
N ALA A 139 -15.98 23.70 -24.60
CA ALA A 139 -14.59 23.72 -24.14
C ALA A 139 -14.39 22.85 -22.89
N PHE A 140 -15.33 22.87 -21.95
CA PHE A 140 -15.37 21.95 -20.80
C PHE A 140 -15.38 20.48 -21.26
N LEU A 141 -16.23 20.10 -22.22
CA LEU A 141 -16.26 18.73 -22.72
C LEU A 141 -14.99 18.33 -23.49
N THR A 142 -14.35 19.26 -24.21
CA THR A 142 -13.06 19.01 -24.85
C THR A 142 -11.94 18.78 -23.84
N ASP A 143 -11.94 19.51 -22.72
CA ASP A 143 -11.01 19.28 -21.61
C ASP A 143 -11.23 17.89 -20.99
N ARG A 144 -12.50 17.54 -20.73
CA ARG A 144 -12.88 16.21 -20.22
C ARG A 144 -12.47 15.09 -21.18
N LEU A 145 -12.63 15.28 -22.49
CA LEU A 145 -12.11 14.36 -23.51
C LEU A 145 -10.59 14.21 -23.40
N THR A 146 -9.86 15.32 -23.31
CA THR A 146 -8.39 15.32 -23.20
C THR A 146 -7.95 14.56 -21.95
N ALA A 147 -8.66 14.74 -20.84
CA ALA A 147 -8.36 14.07 -19.58
C ALA A 147 -8.67 12.56 -19.62
N VAL A 148 -9.75 12.10 -20.27
CA VAL A 148 -10.00 10.65 -20.46
C VAL A 148 -9.02 10.02 -21.46
N GLU A 149 -8.63 10.73 -22.52
CA GLU A 149 -7.60 10.25 -23.47
C GLU A 149 -6.23 10.15 -22.80
N SER A 150 -5.87 11.13 -21.96
CA SER A 150 -4.64 11.10 -21.17
C SER A 150 -4.65 9.95 -20.17
N TYR A 151 -5.81 9.68 -19.56
CA TYR A 151 -5.97 8.53 -18.66
C TYR A 151 -5.79 7.20 -19.40
N LEU A 152 -6.45 7.00 -20.56
CA LEU A 152 -6.26 5.82 -21.39
C LEU A 152 -4.80 5.66 -21.83
N ALA A 153 -4.13 6.74 -22.23
CA ALA A 153 -2.72 6.70 -22.62
C ALA A 153 -1.82 6.24 -21.46
N ARG A 154 -2.07 6.71 -20.23
CA ARG A 154 -1.36 6.23 -19.03
C ARG A 154 -1.63 4.75 -18.75
N LEU A 155 -2.88 4.30 -18.88
CA LEU A 155 -3.26 2.89 -18.71
C LEU A 155 -2.49 2.00 -19.69
N VAL A 156 -2.49 2.36 -20.98
CA VAL A 156 -1.76 1.65 -22.03
C VAL A 156 -0.25 1.63 -21.74
N GLN A 157 0.33 2.74 -21.29
CA GLN A 157 1.75 2.81 -20.93
C GLN A 157 2.07 1.89 -19.74
N ARG A 158 1.26 1.93 -18.67
CA ARG A 158 1.43 1.07 -17.48
C ARG A 158 1.36 -0.42 -17.84
N GLU A 159 0.42 -0.82 -18.70
CA GLU A 159 0.36 -2.18 -19.25
C GLU A 159 1.64 -2.56 -20.00
N GLN A 160 2.16 -1.66 -20.84
CA GLN A 160 3.37 -1.90 -21.62
C GLN A 160 4.60 -2.01 -20.72
N ASP A 161 4.72 -1.17 -19.69
CA ASP A 161 5.83 -1.19 -18.73
C ASP A 161 5.83 -2.49 -17.93
N ALA A 162 4.66 -2.92 -17.44
CA ALA A 162 4.51 -4.20 -16.74
C ALA A 162 4.88 -5.39 -17.67
N ARG A 163 4.46 -5.36 -18.93
CA ARG A 163 4.80 -6.40 -19.93
C ARG A 163 6.29 -6.41 -20.27
N ALA A 164 6.94 -5.25 -20.33
CA ALA A 164 8.38 -5.16 -20.55
C ALA A 164 9.13 -5.89 -19.43
N ASP A 165 8.67 -5.74 -18.19
CA ASP A 165 9.21 -6.43 -17.01
C ASP A 165 9.06 -7.94 -17.06
N TRP A 166 8.17 -8.51 -17.87
CA TRP A 166 8.05 -9.97 -18.00
C TRP A 166 9.12 -10.57 -18.91
N THR A 167 9.88 -9.73 -19.63
CA THR A 167 10.94 -10.21 -20.52
C THR A 167 12.24 -10.44 -19.74
N PRO A 168 12.93 -11.60 -19.91
CA PRO A 168 14.19 -11.86 -19.21
C PRO A 168 15.25 -10.77 -19.43
N ALA A 169 15.38 -10.27 -20.67
CA ALA A 169 16.36 -9.24 -21.02
C ALA A 169 16.15 -7.92 -20.26
N HIS A 170 14.89 -7.49 -20.08
CA HIS A 170 14.60 -6.27 -19.34
C HIS A 170 14.90 -6.42 -17.85
N ARG A 171 14.58 -7.59 -17.27
CA ARG A 171 14.90 -7.90 -15.86
C ARG A 171 16.41 -7.94 -15.62
N GLU A 172 17.16 -8.60 -16.50
CA GLU A 172 18.63 -8.62 -16.46
C GLU A 172 19.21 -7.20 -16.49
N ALA A 173 18.65 -6.31 -17.33
CA ALA A 173 19.07 -4.92 -17.40
C ALA A 173 18.76 -4.14 -16.10
N LYS A 174 17.58 -4.34 -15.50
CA LYS A 174 17.22 -3.75 -14.20
C LYS A 174 18.15 -4.22 -13.08
N GLU A 175 18.45 -5.51 -13.04
CA GLU A 175 19.35 -6.11 -12.04
C GLU A 175 20.79 -5.59 -12.20
N ALA A 176 21.27 -5.48 -13.43
CA ALA A 176 22.58 -4.89 -13.71
C ALA A 176 22.66 -3.42 -13.29
N ARG A 177 21.58 -2.64 -13.50
CA ARG A 177 21.50 -1.24 -13.05
C ARG A 177 21.54 -1.13 -11.53
N LEU A 178 20.75 -1.92 -10.82
CA LEU A 178 20.76 -1.97 -9.36
C LEU A 178 22.16 -2.29 -8.82
N LEU A 179 22.83 -3.29 -9.41
CA LEU A 179 24.17 -3.66 -8.97
C LEU A 179 25.19 -2.51 -9.14
N GLU A 180 25.06 -1.72 -10.20
CA GLU A 180 25.89 -0.54 -10.40
C GLU A 180 25.59 0.57 -9.38
N GLU A 181 24.31 0.83 -9.11
CA GLU A 181 23.87 1.78 -8.08
C GLU A 181 24.42 1.40 -6.70
N LEU A 182 24.31 0.12 -6.32
CA LEU A 182 24.85 -0.40 -5.05
C LEU A 182 26.38 -0.20 -4.96
N ARG A 183 27.12 -0.51 -6.04
CA ARG A 183 28.57 -0.27 -6.09
C ARG A 183 28.91 1.21 -5.90
N SER A 184 28.12 2.10 -6.48
CA SER A 184 28.34 3.55 -6.36
C SER A 184 28.06 4.07 -4.93
N ALA A 185 27.05 3.52 -4.25
CA ALA A 185 26.65 3.93 -2.90
C ALA A 185 27.63 3.50 -1.79
N SER A 186 28.58 2.61 -2.10
CA SER A 186 29.44 1.90 -1.13
C SER A 186 30.57 2.72 -0.50
N THR A 187 30.54 4.05 -0.56
CA THR A 187 31.62 4.91 -0.02
C THR A 187 31.46 5.29 1.47
N THR A 188 30.40 4.83 2.13
CA THR A 188 30.12 5.19 3.52
C THR A 188 30.61 4.10 4.49
N ARG A 189 31.66 4.43 5.24
CA ARG A 189 32.35 3.53 6.19
C ARG A 189 31.39 3.00 7.27
N PRO A 190 31.45 1.70 7.65
CA PRO A 190 30.66 1.19 8.76
C PRO A 190 31.06 1.86 10.07
N ARG A 191 30.05 2.22 10.86
CA ARG A 191 30.20 2.77 12.22
C ARG A 191 30.74 1.65 13.12
N ALA A 192 31.71 1.97 13.98
CA ALA A 192 32.31 0.99 14.89
C ALA A 192 31.23 0.34 15.79
N ALA A 193 31.38 -0.96 16.05
CA ALA A 193 30.48 -1.71 16.92
C ALA A 193 30.41 -1.07 18.31
N VAL A 194 29.19 -0.84 18.81
CA VAL A 194 28.94 -0.41 20.18
C VAL A 194 29.07 -1.65 21.09
N PRO A 195 29.83 -1.60 22.19
CA PRO A 195 29.91 -2.70 23.14
C PRO A 195 28.53 -3.05 23.70
N VAL A 196 28.13 -4.32 23.63
CA VAL A 196 26.88 -4.81 24.23
C VAL A 196 27.03 -4.81 25.75
N ALA A 197 26.15 -4.09 26.47
CA ALA A 197 26.15 -4.12 27.92
C ALA A 197 25.80 -5.52 28.47
N PRO A 198 26.34 -5.90 29.64
CA PRO A 198 26.01 -7.17 30.28
C PRO A 198 24.52 -7.26 30.62
N ALA A 199 23.97 -8.47 30.51
CA ALA A 199 22.59 -8.77 30.86
C ALA A 199 22.26 -8.35 32.31
N PRO A 200 21.03 -7.88 32.59
CA PRO A 200 20.61 -7.50 33.94
C PRO A 200 20.71 -8.68 34.92
N GLN A 201 21.11 -8.40 36.16
CA GLN A 201 21.35 -9.43 37.18
C GLN A 201 20.03 -10.01 37.73
N ALA A 202 20.04 -11.33 37.90
CA ALA A 202 18.90 -12.17 38.27
C ALA A 202 18.48 -12.01 39.74
N HIS A 203 17.49 -11.16 40.02
CA HIS A 203 16.82 -11.13 41.34
C HIS A 203 15.28 -11.21 41.29
N ASP A 204 14.67 -11.18 40.11
CA ASP A 204 13.22 -11.40 39.95
C ASP A 204 12.91 -12.83 39.47
N PRO A 205 11.76 -13.40 39.87
CA PRO A 205 11.30 -14.68 39.32
C PRO A 205 11.17 -14.57 37.80
N MET A 206 11.79 -15.52 37.09
CA MET A 206 11.79 -15.53 35.63
C MET A 206 10.35 -15.47 35.09
N PRO A 207 10.00 -14.48 34.24
CA PRO A 207 8.66 -14.35 33.69
C PRO A 207 8.23 -15.64 32.96
N ALA A 208 6.93 -15.92 32.96
CA ALA A 208 6.37 -17.03 32.20
C ALA A 208 6.75 -16.92 30.70
N VAL A 209 7.02 -18.07 30.08
CA VAL A 209 7.19 -18.16 28.62
C VAL A 209 5.92 -17.64 27.97
N VAL A 210 6.07 -16.77 26.98
CA VAL A 210 4.96 -16.25 26.16
C VAL A 210 5.00 -16.97 24.84
N GLU A 211 3.94 -17.70 24.52
CA GLU A 211 3.81 -18.32 23.22
C GLU A 211 3.38 -17.27 22.20
N PRO A 212 3.81 -17.36 20.93
CA PRO A 212 3.39 -16.43 19.88
C PRO A 212 1.87 -16.25 19.78
N GLY A 213 1.08 -17.32 19.96
CA GLY A 213 -0.39 -17.27 19.94
C GLY A 213 -1.03 -16.52 21.12
N ASP A 214 -0.30 -16.24 22.19
CA ASP A 214 -0.76 -15.41 23.31
C ASP A 214 -0.72 -13.91 22.97
N LEU A 215 0.02 -13.52 21.94
CA LEU A 215 0.19 -12.14 21.48
C LEU A 215 -0.96 -11.74 20.56
N ARG A 216 -2.08 -11.36 21.18
CA ARG A 216 -3.29 -10.90 20.50
C ARG A 216 -3.94 -9.69 21.18
N VAL A 217 -4.56 -8.82 20.38
CA VAL A 217 -5.42 -7.73 20.83
C VAL A 217 -6.86 -8.09 20.50
N GLY A 218 -7.74 -8.13 21.50
CA GLY A 218 -9.15 -8.53 21.30
C GLY A 218 -9.37 -10.03 21.49
N LYS A 219 -10.40 -10.39 22.27
CA LYS A 219 -10.68 -11.79 22.66
C LYS A 219 -11.56 -12.55 21.66
N LYS A 220 -12.54 -11.86 21.07
CA LYS A 220 -13.49 -12.46 20.12
C LYS A 220 -13.10 -12.11 18.69
N GLU A 221 -12.89 -10.83 18.46
CA GLU A 221 -12.43 -10.28 17.19
C GLU A 221 -11.00 -9.75 17.40
N PRO A 222 -10.00 -10.46 16.87
CA PRO A 222 -8.62 -10.02 17.00
C PRO A 222 -8.41 -8.76 16.16
N LYS A 223 -8.04 -7.65 16.81
CA LYS A 223 -7.63 -6.39 16.19
C LYS A 223 -6.18 -6.41 15.75
N ALA A 224 -5.36 -7.21 16.43
CA ALA A 224 -3.99 -7.51 16.05
C ALA A 224 -3.59 -8.89 16.59
N SER A 225 -2.75 -9.61 15.85
CA SER A 225 -2.26 -10.93 16.25
C SER A 225 -0.91 -11.24 15.62
N VAL A 226 -0.14 -12.13 16.26
CA VAL A 226 1.08 -12.67 15.67
C VAL A 226 0.75 -13.84 14.75
N MET A 227 1.33 -13.82 13.55
CA MET A 227 1.22 -14.85 12.52
C MET A 227 2.62 -15.31 12.13
N LEU A 228 2.69 -16.45 11.44
CA LEU A 228 3.91 -16.84 10.74
C LEU A 228 3.84 -16.28 9.31
N ASN A 229 4.89 -15.60 8.85
CA ASN A 229 4.88 -14.99 7.52
C ASN A 229 6.21 -15.13 6.76
N SER A 230 6.14 -14.90 5.44
CA SER A 230 7.28 -14.69 4.57
C SER A 230 6.95 -13.62 3.55
N VAL A 231 7.81 -12.61 3.42
CA VAL A 231 7.68 -11.52 2.45
C VAL A 231 8.92 -11.54 1.55
N LEU A 232 8.69 -11.60 0.24
CA LEU A 232 9.71 -11.51 -0.80
C LEU A 232 9.48 -10.24 -1.60
N TYR A 233 10.47 -9.35 -1.64
CA TYR A 233 10.49 -8.17 -2.49
C TYR A 233 11.14 -8.51 -3.83
N LEU A 234 10.48 -8.12 -4.91
CA LEU A 234 10.79 -8.50 -6.26
C LEU A 234 11.40 -7.32 -7.02
N GLY A 235 12.35 -7.63 -7.90
CA GLY A 235 13.06 -6.61 -8.68
C GLY A 235 12.36 -6.14 -9.94
N SER A 236 11.24 -6.77 -10.27
CA SER A 236 10.43 -6.54 -11.46
C SER A 236 9.03 -7.07 -11.21
N TYR A 237 8.09 -6.72 -12.08
CA TYR A 237 6.77 -7.34 -12.06
C TYR A 237 6.86 -8.86 -12.16
N PRO A 238 6.09 -9.61 -11.35
CA PRO A 238 5.88 -11.02 -11.60
C PRO A 238 5.09 -11.19 -12.90
N SER A 239 5.43 -12.20 -13.69
CA SER A 239 4.69 -12.58 -14.89
C SER A 239 3.43 -13.38 -14.53
N PRO A 240 2.44 -13.51 -15.43
CA PRO A 240 1.26 -14.34 -15.18
C PRO A 240 1.63 -15.78 -14.77
N ASP A 241 2.60 -16.39 -15.47
CA ASP A 241 3.04 -17.76 -15.17
C ASP A 241 3.70 -17.88 -13.80
N GLU A 242 4.43 -16.86 -13.37
CA GLU A 242 5.05 -16.82 -12.03
C GLU A 242 3.99 -16.68 -10.94
N VAL A 243 2.96 -15.84 -11.15
CA VAL A 243 1.83 -15.71 -10.20
C VAL A 243 1.09 -17.04 -10.06
N ILE A 244 0.77 -17.71 -11.17
CA ILE A 244 0.16 -19.04 -11.18
C ILE A 244 1.07 -20.07 -10.51
N GLY A 245 2.38 -20.03 -10.80
CA GLY A 245 3.38 -20.88 -10.16
C GLY A 245 3.41 -20.72 -8.64
N CYS A 246 3.35 -19.48 -8.16
CA CYS A 246 3.30 -19.16 -6.73
C CYS A 246 2.04 -19.73 -6.06
N PHE A 247 0.87 -19.57 -6.70
CA PHE A 247 -0.38 -20.15 -6.20
C PHE A 247 -0.30 -21.67 -6.08
N ARG A 248 0.16 -22.35 -7.15
CA ARG A 248 0.34 -23.80 -7.15
C ARG A 248 1.34 -24.28 -6.10
N ALA A 249 2.45 -23.56 -5.92
CA ALA A 249 3.42 -23.85 -4.87
C ALA A 249 2.77 -23.69 -3.48
N PHE A 250 2.07 -22.59 -3.24
CA PHE A 250 1.35 -22.34 -1.99
C PHE A 250 0.34 -23.45 -1.67
N ARG A 251 -0.52 -23.83 -2.63
CA ARG A 251 -1.49 -24.93 -2.45
C ARG A 251 -0.82 -26.28 -2.17
N ARG A 252 0.33 -26.55 -2.79
CA ARG A 252 1.10 -27.79 -2.55
C ARG A 252 1.65 -27.87 -1.12
N HIS A 253 2.16 -26.77 -0.59
CA HIS A 253 2.72 -26.71 0.78
C HIS A 253 1.64 -26.54 1.85
N PHE A 254 0.50 -25.94 1.50
CA PHE A 254 -0.65 -25.69 2.36
C PHE A 254 -1.96 -26.18 1.70
N PRO A 255 -2.19 -27.51 1.64
CA PRO A 255 -3.40 -28.10 1.07
C PRO A 255 -4.55 -28.01 2.08
N VAL A 256 -4.89 -26.78 2.46
CA VAL A 256 -5.87 -26.49 3.50
C VAL A 256 -7.26 -26.45 2.88
N ASP A 257 -8.20 -27.12 3.53
CA ASP A 257 -9.63 -27.03 3.24
C ASP A 257 -10.21 -25.73 3.84
N GLY A 258 -11.14 -25.10 3.14
CA GLY A 258 -11.83 -23.90 3.62
C GLY A 258 -12.43 -23.08 2.49
N ASP A 259 -13.12 -22.01 2.86
CA ASP A 259 -13.66 -21.05 1.90
C ASP A 259 -12.48 -20.24 1.35
N MET A 260 -12.17 -20.45 0.08
CA MET A 260 -11.17 -19.67 -0.62
C MET A 260 -11.84 -18.47 -1.26
N VAL A 261 -11.30 -17.30 -0.97
CA VAL A 261 -11.59 -16.07 -1.70
C VAL A 261 -10.34 -15.62 -2.42
N TRP A 262 -10.52 -15.05 -3.60
CA TRP A 262 -9.42 -14.41 -4.32
C TRP A 262 -9.84 -13.02 -4.77
N ALA A 263 -8.85 -12.15 -4.96
CA ALA A 263 -9.06 -10.82 -5.50
C ALA A 263 -7.91 -10.52 -6.46
N VAL A 264 -8.23 -10.08 -7.68
CA VAL A 264 -7.25 -9.42 -8.53
C VAL A 264 -6.95 -8.07 -7.89
N PRO A 265 -5.68 -7.74 -7.58
CA PRO A 265 -5.33 -6.49 -6.95
C PRO A 265 -5.80 -5.33 -7.80
N ASN A 266 -6.55 -4.42 -7.18
CA ASN A 266 -6.72 -3.08 -7.70
C ASN A 266 -6.16 -2.06 -6.69
N ALA A 267 -6.18 -0.78 -7.05
CA ALA A 267 -5.79 0.32 -6.17
C ALA A 267 -6.51 0.31 -4.79
N PHE A 268 -7.68 -0.33 -4.69
CA PHE A 268 -8.49 -0.47 -3.48
C PHE A 268 -8.38 -1.84 -2.80
N GLY A 269 -7.45 -2.70 -3.23
CA GLY A 269 -7.22 -4.01 -2.65
C GLY A 269 -7.97 -5.17 -3.31
N GLY A 270 -8.81 -4.89 -4.31
CA GLY A 270 -9.64 -5.83 -5.05
C GLY A 270 -10.93 -6.19 -4.31
N PHE A 271 -12.01 -6.46 -5.04
CA PHE A 271 -13.20 -7.06 -4.45
C PHE A 271 -12.98 -8.57 -4.35
N PRO A 272 -13.14 -9.18 -3.16
CA PRO A 272 -12.98 -10.62 -3.03
C PRO A 272 -14.12 -11.34 -3.75
N GLU A 273 -13.76 -12.29 -4.60
CA GLU A 273 -14.65 -13.26 -5.23
C GLU A 273 -14.50 -14.61 -4.54
N ASP A 274 -15.62 -15.31 -4.36
CA ASP A 274 -15.62 -16.67 -3.83
C ASP A 274 -15.10 -17.62 -4.92
N ALA A 275 -14.15 -18.48 -4.57
CA ALA A 275 -13.68 -19.53 -5.46
C ALA A 275 -14.69 -20.68 -5.56
N GLU A 276 -14.78 -21.32 -6.72
CA GLU A 276 -15.64 -22.51 -6.87
C GLU A 276 -15.10 -23.72 -6.09
N HIS A 277 -13.78 -23.82 -5.95
CA HIS A 277 -13.09 -24.86 -5.17
C HIS A 277 -11.70 -24.39 -4.70
N PRO A 278 -11.06 -25.06 -3.72
CA PRO A 278 -9.78 -24.60 -3.13
C PRO A 278 -8.57 -24.51 -4.08
N ASP A 279 -8.68 -25.09 -5.27
CA ASP A 279 -7.63 -25.10 -6.30
C ASP A 279 -8.10 -24.39 -7.58
N ASP A 280 -9.13 -23.54 -7.45
CA ASP A 280 -9.71 -22.78 -8.55
C ASP A 280 -8.65 -21.80 -9.10
N GLU A 281 -8.38 -21.90 -10.40
CA GLU A 281 -7.47 -21.05 -11.15
C GLU A 281 -8.24 -20.16 -12.17
N SER A 282 -9.57 -20.07 -12.08
CA SER A 282 -10.40 -19.26 -12.99
C SER A 282 -10.02 -17.78 -13.00
N TRP A 283 -9.52 -17.27 -11.86
CA TRP A 283 -8.94 -15.94 -11.71
C TRP A 283 -7.76 -15.68 -12.64
N ALA A 284 -7.04 -16.72 -13.10
CA ALA A 284 -5.86 -16.55 -13.93
C ALA A 284 -6.19 -15.89 -15.27
N ALA A 285 -7.36 -16.18 -15.83
CA ALA A 285 -7.86 -15.53 -17.04
C ALA A 285 -8.29 -14.07 -16.82
N GLN A 286 -8.53 -13.69 -15.56
CA GLN A 286 -8.99 -12.35 -15.18
C GLN A 286 -7.84 -11.40 -14.81
N MET A 287 -6.65 -11.94 -14.55
CA MET A 287 -5.46 -11.15 -14.23
C MET A 287 -5.14 -10.15 -15.33
N ARG A 288 -5.11 -8.88 -14.94
CA ARG A 288 -4.77 -7.75 -15.81
C ARG A 288 -4.04 -6.69 -14.99
N VAL A 289 -3.35 -5.80 -15.69
CA VAL A 289 -2.75 -4.63 -15.05
C VAL A 289 -3.88 -3.64 -14.80
N ASP A 290 -4.11 -3.29 -13.53
CA ASP A 290 -5.18 -2.38 -13.16
C ASP A 290 -4.86 -0.93 -13.52
N VAL A 291 -5.82 -0.06 -13.23
CA VAL A 291 -5.74 1.39 -13.42
C VAL A 291 -4.55 2.04 -12.74
N GLY A 292 -4.23 1.58 -11.54
CA GLY A 292 -3.08 2.02 -10.77
C GLY A 292 -1.77 1.54 -11.38
N GLY A 293 -1.80 0.49 -12.21
CA GLY A 293 -0.65 -0.26 -12.70
C GLY A 293 -0.34 -1.53 -11.89
N HIS A 294 -1.18 -1.89 -10.92
CA HIS A 294 -1.04 -3.10 -10.11
C HIS A 294 -1.34 -4.36 -10.92
N PHE A 295 -0.71 -5.47 -10.57
CA PHE A 295 -0.91 -6.76 -11.24
C PHE A 295 -0.79 -7.89 -10.22
N GLY A 296 -1.51 -9.00 -10.42
CA GLY A 296 -1.29 -10.24 -9.66
C GLY A 296 -2.54 -10.79 -8.98
N ILE A 297 -2.39 -11.31 -7.75
CA ILE A 297 -3.48 -11.94 -6.99
C ILE A 297 -3.28 -11.81 -5.49
N ARG A 298 -4.38 -11.67 -4.76
CA ARG A 298 -4.49 -12.04 -3.35
C ARG A 298 -5.44 -13.21 -3.19
N VAL A 299 -4.95 -14.33 -2.67
CA VAL A 299 -5.75 -15.49 -2.26
C VAL A 299 -5.81 -15.54 -0.75
N SER A 300 -6.99 -15.79 -0.19
CA SER A 300 -7.16 -16.08 1.24
C SER A 300 -8.04 -17.31 1.43
N VAL A 301 -7.53 -18.32 2.12
CA VAL A 301 -8.27 -19.52 2.51
C VAL A 301 -8.65 -19.40 3.98
N ARG A 302 -9.95 -19.35 4.27
CA ARG A 302 -10.47 -19.27 5.65
C ARG A 302 -10.70 -20.69 6.18
N ALA A 303 -9.80 -21.16 7.04
CA ALA A 303 -9.93 -22.46 7.71
C ALA A 303 -10.74 -22.39 9.02
N GLY A 304 -11.52 -21.32 9.23
CA GLY A 304 -12.29 -21.08 10.43
C GLY A 304 -12.92 -19.69 10.48
N ALA A 305 -13.60 -19.38 11.58
CA ALA A 305 -14.37 -18.14 11.75
C ALA A 305 -13.54 -16.87 12.01
N THR A 306 -12.21 -16.98 12.19
CA THR A 306 -11.35 -15.88 12.61
C THR A 306 -10.20 -15.66 11.62
N ALA A 307 -9.80 -14.40 11.38
CA ALA A 307 -8.65 -14.05 10.54
C ALA A 307 -7.33 -14.72 10.99
N GLU A 308 -7.15 -14.98 12.29
CA GLU A 308 -5.99 -15.74 12.83
C GLU A 308 -5.88 -17.18 12.28
N ARG A 309 -6.93 -17.68 11.63
CA ARG A 309 -7.02 -19.01 11.01
C ARG A 309 -7.05 -18.94 9.48
N SER A 310 -6.71 -17.81 8.89
CA SER A 310 -6.60 -17.68 7.42
C SER A 310 -5.19 -17.93 6.92
N TYR A 311 -5.10 -18.50 5.73
CA TYR A 311 -3.88 -18.63 4.96
C TYR A 311 -3.97 -17.65 3.79
N THR A 312 -2.98 -16.78 3.65
CA THR A 312 -2.97 -15.77 2.60
C THR A 312 -1.73 -15.94 1.73
N LEU A 313 -1.93 -15.90 0.42
CA LEU A 313 -0.89 -15.66 -0.58
C LEU A 313 -1.23 -14.34 -1.27
N ASN A 314 -0.28 -13.42 -1.34
CA ASN A 314 -0.45 -12.13 -1.99
C ASN A 314 0.75 -11.87 -2.90
N VAL A 315 0.56 -11.98 -4.21
CA VAL A 315 1.58 -11.70 -5.21
C VAL A 315 1.16 -10.44 -5.96
N ARG A 316 1.95 -9.37 -5.86
CA ARG A 316 1.63 -8.08 -6.45
C ARG A 316 2.79 -7.48 -7.24
N GLY A 317 2.54 -7.22 -8.51
CA GLY A 317 3.24 -6.23 -9.31
C GLY A 317 2.83 -4.83 -8.84
N ILE A 318 3.80 -4.03 -8.41
CA ILE A 318 3.57 -2.68 -7.88
C ILE A 318 4.16 -1.66 -8.87
N PRO A 319 3.35 -0.70 -9.34
CA PRO A 319 3.80 0.33 -10.25
C PRO A 319 4.65 1.38 -9.53
N PRO A 320 5.41 2.21 -10.26
CA PRO A 320 5.95 3.43 -9.69
C PRO A 320 4.85 4.29 -9.04
N THR A 321 5.25 5.19 -8.15
CA THR A 321 4.35 6.25 -7.67
C THR A 321 4.06 7.25 -8.78
N ASP A 322 3.12 8.18 -8.57
CA ASP A 322 2.78 9.20 -9.58
C ASP A 322 3.91 10.22 -9.82
N ASP A 323 4.86 10.33 -8.89
CA ASP A 323 6.12 11.08 -9.04
C ASP A 323 7.29 10.20 -9.53
N ASP A 324 6.97 9.09 -10.21
CA ASP A 324 7.89 8.15 -10.85
C ASP A 324 8.90 7.45 -9.91
N ARG A 325 8.67 7.47 -8.59
CA ARG A 325 9.52 6.69 -7.67
C ARG A 325 9.23 5.21 -7.82
N THR A 326 10.30 4.43 -7.97
CA THR A 326 10.18 2.99 -8.14
C THR A 326 9.77 2.35 -6.81
N ARG A 327 8.90 1.35 -6.88
CA ARG A 327 8.49 0.52 -5.74
C ARG A 327 8.77 -0.95 -6.06
N ALA A 328 9.13 -1.71 -5.04
CA ALA A 328 9.30 -3.15 -5.18
C ALA A 328 7.93 -3.79 -5.40
N SER A 329 7.87 -4.73 -6.35
CA SER A 329 6.79 -5.71 -6.37
C SER A 329 7.01 -6.71 -5.22
N PHE A 330 6.02 -7.50 -4.83
CA PHE A 330 6.18 -8.42 -3.71
C PHE A 330 5.39 -9.73 -3.82
N CYS A 331 5.82 -10.73 -3.05
CA CYS A 331 5.09 -11.95 -2.74
C CYS A 331 5.08 -12.14 -1.22
N GLU A 332 3.90 -12.12 -0.61
CA GLU A 332 3.68 -12.31 0.81
C GLU A 332 2.88 -13.59 1.06
N VAL A 333 3.32 -14.37 2.03
CA VAL A 333 2.62 -15.53 2.56
C VAL A 333 2.37 -15.31 4.04
N ILE A 334 1.13 -15.44 4.47
CA ILE A 334 0.72 -15.35 5.89
C ILE A 334 0.00 -16.64 6.24
N VAL A 335 0.42 -17.30 7.31
CA VAL A 335 -0.21 -18.54 7.80
C VAL A 335 -0.41 -18.49 9.32
N PRO A 336 -1.35 -19.29 9.87
CA PRO A 336 -1.56 -19.36 11.31
C PRO A 336 -0.26 -19.62 12.08
N VAL A 337 -0.15 -19.03 13.26
CA VAL A 337 1.08 -19.07 14.06
C VAL A 337 1.47 -20.47 14.55
N ASP A 338 0.50 -21.39 14.60
CA ASP A 338 0.66 -22.78 15.00
C ASP A 338 0.94 -23.73 13.83
N GLU A 339 1.11 -23.22 12.61
CA GLU A 339 1.56 -24.02 11.46
C GLU A 339 2.98 -24.55 11.62
N ASP A 340 3.30 -25.60 10.86
CA ASP A 340 4.66 -26.13 10.78
C ASP A 340 5.56 -25.13 10.06
N PRO A 341 6.51 -24.47 10.75
CA PRO A 341 7.34 -23.44 10.14
C PRO A 341 8.22 -24.00 9.01
N GLU A 342 8.55 -25.29 9.03
CA GLU A 342 9.32 -25.93 7.98
C GLU A 342 8.57 -25.94 6.63
N ARG A 343 7.23 -25.99 6.63
CA ARG A 343 6.44 -25.84 5.40
C ARG A 343 6.65 -24.47 4.77
N LEU A 344 6.61 -23.42 5.60
CA LEU A 344 6.86 -22.06 5.12
C LEU A 344 8.29 -21.89 4.62
N ALA A 345 9.29 -22.47 5.30
CA ALA A 345 10.68 -22.43 4.85
C ALA A 345 10.86 -23.09 3.47
N ARG A 346 10.24 -24.25 3.25
CA ARG A 346 10.26 -24.94 1.95
C ARG A 346 9.55 -24.14 0.86
N LEU A 347 8.37 -23.58 1.17
CA LEU A 347 7.65 -22.71 0.24
C LEU A 347 8.50 -21.48 -0.11
N THR A 348 9.12 -20.83 0.88
CA THR A 348 9.97 -19.65 0.66
C THR A 348 11.14 -19.95 -0.27
N ALA A 349 11.79 -21.11 -0.09
CA ALA A 349 12.84 -21.56 -0.99
C ALA A 349 12.33 -21.79 -2.42
N GLU A 350 11.16 -22.43 -2.59
CA GLU A 350 10.55 -22.63 -3.90
C GLU A 350 10.15 -21.30 -4.57
N LEU A 351 9.53 -20.38 -3.82
CA LEU A 351 9.17 -19.05 -4.32
C LEU A 351 10.39 -18.23 -4.74
N THR A 352 11.55 -18.42 -4.07
CA THR A 352 12.81 -17.79 -4.46
C THR A 352 13.33 -18.27 -5.82
N GLU A 353 12.95 -19.48 -6.25
CA GLU A 353 13.27 -19.99 -7.59
C GLU A 353 12.28 -19.53 -8.66
N LEU A 354 11.02 -19.33 -8.27
CA LEU A 354 9.94 -18.94 -9.18
C LEU A 354 9.95 -17.46 -9.50
N LEU A 355 10.43 -16.62 -8.58
CA LEU A 355 10.28 -15.18 -8.65
C LEU A 355 11.62 -14.44 -8.82
N PRO A 356 11.61 -13.24 -9.43
CA PRO A 356 12.78 -12.38 -9.53
C PRO A 356 13.04 -11.67 -8.17
N VAL A 357 13.36 -12.44 -7.14
CA VAL A 357 13.54 -11.94 -5.77
C VAL A 357 14.79 -11.07 -5.65
N ARG A 358 14.65 -9.88 -5.08
CA ARG A 358 15.76 -9.01 -4.64
C ARG A 358 16.13 -9.28 -3.18
N SER A 359 15.14 -9.32 -2.30
CA SER A 359 15.33 -9.65 -0.89
C SER A 359 14.05 -10.21 -0.28
N GLY A 360 14.14 -10.69 0.94
CA GLY A 360 12.96 -11.07 1.70
C GLY A 360 13.30 -11.43 3.13
N HIS A 361 12.26 -11.55 3.94
CA HIS A 361 12.35 -11.98 5.32
C HIS A 361 11.12 -12.80 5.70
N GLY A 362 11.24 -13.65 6.70
CA GLY A 362 10.13 -14.44 7.21
C GLY A 362 10.37 -14.90 8.64
N GLY A 363 9.29 -15.21 9.36
CA GLY A 363 9.31 -15.50 10.79
C GLY A 363 8.00 -15.13 11.44
N TYR A 364 8.07 -14.66 12.69
CA TYR A 364 6.90 -14.14 13.39
C TYR A 364 6.70 -12.66 13.08
N SER A 365 5.51 -12.31 12.61
CA SER A 365 5.12 -10.92 12.38
C SER A 365 3.78 -10.62 13.04
N ALA A 366 3.67 -9.44 13.63
CA ALA A 366 2.43 -8.94 14.21
C ALA A 366 1.63 -8.14 13.17
N TYR A 367 0.45 -8.63 12.83
CA TYR A 367 -0.48 -7.98 11.90
C TYR A 367 -1.56 -7.22 12.66
N VAL A 368 -1.95 -6.05 12.14
CA VAL A 368 -3.11 -5.28 12.59
C VAL A 368 -4.23 -5.49 11.58
N TRP A 369 -5.39 -5.93 12.06
CA TRP A 369 -6.56 -6.26 11.24
C TRP A 369 -7.63 -5.16 11.24
N ASP A 370 -7.63 -4.32 12.28
CA ASP A 370 -8.60 -3.25 12.51
C ASP A 370 -7.84 -1.94 12.74
N HIS A 371 -7.58 -1.22 11.65
CA HIS A 371 -6.84 0.05 11.68
C HIS A 371 -7.64 1.19 12.33
N ASP A 372 -8.97 1.10 12.32
CA ASP A 372 -9.89 2.12 12.85
C ASP A 372 -10.24 1.89 14.33
N ALA A 373 -9.62 0.90 14.97
CA ALA A 373 -9.82 0.60 16.37
C ALA A 373 -9.47 1.81 17.25
N THR A 374 -10.39 2.17 18.15
CA THR A 374 -10.29 3.33 19.08
C THR A 374 -9.00 3.41 19.92
N ASN A 375 -8.27 2.29 20.07
CA ASN A 375 -7.08 2.20 20.94
C ASN A 375 -5.77 1.95 20.17
N ASP A 376 -5.70 2.31 18.88
CA ASP A 376 -4.55 2.10 17.98
C ASP A 376 -3.75 0.80 18.27
N PRO A 377 -4.11 -0.33 17.65
CA PRO A 377 -3.45 -1.60 17.87
C PRO A 377 -1.93 -1.57 17.59
N TYR A 378 -1.43 -0.62 16.79
CA TYR A 378 0.02 -0.48 16.56
C TYR A 378 0.79 -0.10 17.81
N GLN A 379 0.19 0.64 18.76
CA GLN A 379 0.82 0.90 20.05
C GLN A 379 1.12 -0.41 20.80
N ARG A 380 0.19 -1.38 20.71
CA ARG A 380 0.39 -2.69 21.33
C ARG A 380 1.44 -3.50 20.57
N VAL A 381 1.37 -3.52 19.25
CA VAL A 381 2.38 -4.21 18.41
C VAL A 381 3.78 -3.66 18.68
N PHE A 382 3.93 -2.33 18.76
CA PHE A 382 5.18 -1.69 19.14
C PHE A 382 5.71 -2.19 20.49
N SER A 383 4.84 -2.27 21.50
CA SER A 383 5.23 -2.80 22.81
C SER A 383 5.68 -4.27 22.76
N TRP A 384 5.09 -5.08 21.87
CA TRP A 384 5.54 -6.45 21.64
C TRP A 384 6.91 -6.49 20.98
N CYS A 385 7.13 -5.72 19.92
CA CYS A 385 8.44 -5.65 19.24
C CYS A 385 9.55 -5.16 20.18
N ARG A 386 9.24 -4.27 21.14
CA ARG A 386 10.21 -3.86 22.19
C ARG A 386 10.57 -4.99 23.16
N ARG A 387 9.70 -5.97 23.35
CA ARG A 387 9.97 -7.14 24.19
C ARG A 387 10.59 -8.29 23.41
N PHE A 388 10.18 -8.50 22.16
CA PHE A 388 10.53 -9.66 21.35
C PHE A 388 11.39 -9.23 20.15
N PHE A 389 12.70 -9.46 20.24
CA PHE A 389 13.67 -9.01 19.24
C PHE A 389 13.41 -9.54 17.83
N ALA A 390 12.89 -10.74 17.70
CA ALA A 390 12.67 -11.39 16.41
C ALA A 390 11.21 -11.31 15.94
N LEU A 391 10.38 -10.48 16.59
CA LEU A 391 9.04 -10.15 16.14
C LEU A 391 9.07 -8.94 15.19
N ASP A 392 8.61 -9.15 13.96
CA ASP A 392 8.46 -8.09 12.96
C ASP A 392 7.05 -7.47 12.97
N VAL A 393 6.90 -6.34 12.26
CA VAL A 393 5.62 -5.68 12.01
C VAL A 393 5.12 -6.12 10.64
N GLY A 394 3.96 -6.76 10.58
CA GLY A 394 3.31 -7.22 9.36
C GLY A 394 2.73 -6.07 8.54
N GLN A 395 3.60 -5.32 7.86
CA GLN A 395 3.23 -4.19 7.01
C GLN A 395 4.16 -4.17 5.79
N VAL A 396 3.70 -4.66 4.65
CA VAL A 396 4.52 -4.76 3.43
C VAL A 396 4.61 -3.41 2.71
N ASP A 397 3.51 -2.66 2.66
CA ASP A 397 3.34 -1.52 1.74
C ASP A 397 4.27 -0.32 2.01
N GLY A 398 4.68 -0.05 3.26
CA GLY A 398 5.62 1.04 3.52
C GLY A 398 7.09 0.64 3.52
N TRP A 399 7.40 -0.55 3.04
CA TRP A 399 8.76 -0.94 2.68
C TRP A 399 9.03 -0.92 1.18
N LEU A 400 8.00 -0.78 0.34
CA LEU A 400 8.13 -1.06 -1.09
C LEU A 400 9.19 -0.18 -1.78
N GLU A 401 9.27 1.10 -1.44
CA GLU A 401 10.30 2.00 -1.99
C GLU A 401 11.69 1.61 -1.48
N ALA A 402 11.87 1.48 -0.16
CA ALA A 402 13.16 1.09 0.45
C ALA A 402 13.67 -0.26 -0.07
N ALA A 403 12.77 -1.23 -0.25
CA ALA A 403 13.07 -2.59 -0.67
C ALA A 403 13.55 -2.69 -2.13
N THR A 404 13.48 -1.59 -2.91
CA THR A 404 14.07 -1.57 -4.25
C THR A 404 15.59 -1.60 -4.20
N GLU A 405 16.19 -0.94 -3.21
CA GLU A 405 17.64 -0.74 -3.12
C GLU A 405 18.25 -1.31 -1.84
N ARG A 406 17.41 -1.64 -0.86
CA ARG A 406 17.82 -2.04 0.50
C ARG A 406 17.17 -3.34 0.92
N VAL A 407 17.75 -3.97 1.92
CA VAL A 407 17.13 -5.06 2.67
C VAL A 407 16.42 -4.47 3.88
N VAL A 408 15.13 -4.78 4.01
CA VAL A 408 14.30 -4.30 5.13
C VAL A 408 14.84 -4.80 6.47
N GLY A 409 15.14 -6.09 6.60
CA GLY A 409 15.70 -6.66 7.81
C GLY A 409 16.02 -8.14 7.68
N ALA A 410 16.61 -8.71 8.73
CA ALA A 410 16.77 -10.14 8.88
C ALA A 410 15.57 -10.73 9.63
N GLY A 411 15.03 -11.83 9.12
CA GLY A 411 14.06 -12.68 9.82
C GLY A 411 14.63 -14.07 10.09
N TRP A 412 13.82 -14.94 10.72
CA TRP A 412 14.15 -16.37 10.84
C TRP A 412 14.52 -16.97 9.48
N LEU A 413 13.80 -16.58 8.42
CA LEU A 413 14.18 -16.73 7.04
C LEU A 413 14.66 -15.37 6.53
N THR A 414 15.80 -15.34 5.86
CA THR A 414 16.34 -14.15 5.19
C THR A 414 16.67 -14.54 3.76
N VAL A 415 16.08 -13.84 2.79
CA VAL A 415 16.28 -14.12 1.36
C VAL A 415 17.08 -13.00 0.73
N LEU A 416 18.07 -13.37 -0.08
CA LEU A 416 18.88 -12.41 -0.84
C LEU A 416 18.92 -12.83 -2.31
N GLY A 417 18.61 -11.88 -3.18
CA GLY A 417 18.72 -12.00 -4.63
C GLY A 417 20.15 -11.80 -5.14
N PRO A 418 20.39 -12.10 -6.43
CA PRO A 418 21.73 -12.06 -7.03
C PRO A 418 22.48 -10.73 -6.88
N ALA A 419 21.85 -9.57 -7.09
CA ALA A 419 22.52 -8.26 -6.96
C ALA A 419 22.99 -8.00 -5.54
N PHE A 420 22.13 -8.24 -4.53
CA PHE A 420 22.48 -8.05 -3.13
C PHE A 420 23.57 -9.00 -2.66
N LEU A 421 23.54 -10.27 -3.10
CA LEU A 421 24.61 -11.22 -2.81
C LEU A 421 25.94 -10.83 -3.43
N THR A 422 25.91 -10.43 -4.70
CA THR A 422 27.10 -9.97 -5.42
C THR A 422 27.71 -8.75 -4.71
N HIS A 423 26.85 -7.84 -4.22
CA HIS A 423 27.28 -6.66 -3.48
C HIS A 423 27.91 -6.99 -2.12
N LEU A 424 27.30 -7.86 -1.31
CA LEU A 424 27.79 -8.18 0.05
C LEU A 424 29.03 -9.08 0.07
N SER A 425 29.11 -10.05 -0.83
CA SER A 425 30.03 -11.21 -0.70
C SER A 425 30.98 -11.38 -1.88
N GLY A 426 30.77 -10.67 -2.98
CA GLY A 426 31.34 -11.10 -4.25
C GLY A 426 30.91 -12.54 -4.57
N ALA A 427 31.87 -13.45 -4.77
CA ALA A 427 31.58 -14.83 -5.20
C ALA A 427 31.21 -15.81 -4.06
N ALA A 428 31.45 -15.48 -2.77
CA ALA A 428 31.26 -16.44 -1.67
C ALA A 428 30.66 -15.81 -0.41
N LEU A 429 29.62 -16.45 0.13
CA LEU A 429 29.02 -16.10 1.42
C LEU A 429 30.01 -16.34 2.58
N PRO A 430 29.92 -15.57 3.68
CA PRO A 430 30.75 -15.80 4.85
C PRO A 430 30.44 -17.15 5.50
N VAL A 431 31.40 -17.64 6.29
CA VAL A 431 31.14 -18.75 7.22
C VAL A 431 30.52 -18.14 8.47
N PHE A 432 29.23 -18.38 8.67
CA PHE A 432 28.54 -18.02 9.91
C PHE A 432 29.08 -18.86 11.08
N THR A 433 29.26 -18.20 12.23
CA THR A 433 29.89 -18.77 13.42
C THR A 433 28.86 -19.27 14.42
N THR A 434 27.63 -18.73 14.42
CA THR A 434 26.56 -19.16 15.31
C THR A 434 25.98 -20.50 14.84
N PRO A 435 25.91 -21.51 15.72
CA PRO A 435 25.28 -22.79 15.40
C PRO A 435 23.83 -22.65 14.94
N GLY A 436 23.42 -23.49 14.00
CA GLY A 436 22.03 -23.54 13.51
C GLY A 436 21.73 -22.57 12.38
N ILE A 437 22.66 -21.69 11.99
CA ILE A 437 22.53 -20.94 10.73
C ILE A 437 22.74 -21.90 9.56
N THR A 438 21.74 -22.01 8.69
CA THR A 438 21.84 -22.80 7.45
C THR A 438 21.65 -21.91 6.23
N VAL A 439 22.33 -22.22 5.14
CA VAL A 439 22.24 -21.49 3.87
C VAL A 439 21.86 -22.45 2.77
N THR A 440 20.74 -22.17 2.11
CA THR A 440 20.29 -22.89 0.91
C THR A 440 20.47 -21.98 -0.29
N ARG A 441 21.19 -22.45 -1.31
CA ARG A 441 21.35 -21.74 -2.58
C ARG A 441 20.33 -22.25 -3.58
N GLY A 442 19.65 -21.31 -4.24
CA GLY A 442 18.78 -21.61 -5.35
C GLY A 442 19.52 -21.73 -6.68
N GLN A 443 18.87 -22.35 -7.67
CA GLN A 443 19.35 -22.43 -9.06
C GLN A 443 19.36 -21.06 -9.73
N GLY A 444 18.40 -20.19 -9.39
CA GLY A 444 18.33 -18.80 -9.85
C GLY A 444 19.40 -17.87 -9.27
N GLY A 445 20.31 -18.37 -8.42
CA GLY A 445 21.39 -17.59 -7.81
C GLY A 445 21.00 -16.84 -6.53
N GLY A 446 19.71 -16.82 -6.17
CA GLY A 446 19.25 -16.36 -4.85
C GLY A 446 19.65 -17.32 -3.73
N VAL A 447 19.63 -16.84 -2.49
CA VAL A 447 19.87 -17.67 -1.30
C VAL A 447 18.83 -17.43 -0.22
N VAL A 448 18.53 -18.50 0.52
CA VAL A 448 17.75 -18.45 1.75
C VAL A 448 18.67 -18.79 2.91
N ILE A 449 18.83 -17.85 3.83
CA ILE A 449 19.57 -18.01 5.08
C ILE A 449 18.54 -18.23 6.19
N ARG A 450 18.70 -19.29 6.97
CA ARG A 450 17.80 -19.65 8.07
C ARG A 450 18.50 -19.54 9.42
N ALA A 451 17.91 -18.81 10.36
CA ALA A 451 18.45 -18.56 11.70
C ALA A 451 17.94 -19.59 12.72
N GLY A 452 18.53 -20.79 12.72
CA GLY A 452 18.11 -21.88 13.61
C GLY A 452 17.00 -22.77 13.02
N GLU A 453 16.55 -23.78 13.77
CA GLU A 453 15.60 -24.78 13.25
C GLU A 453 14.15 -24.29 13.18
N ARG A 454 13.76 -23.39 14.09
CA ARG A 454 12.43 -22.81 14.18
C ARG A 454 12.54 -21.31 14.45
N PRO A 455 11.54 -20.50 14.08
CA PRO A 455 11.51 -19.10 14.46
C PRO A 455 11.50 -18.99 15.99
N SER A 456 12.20 -17.99 16.50
CA SER A 456 12.21 -17.64 17.94
C SER A 456 11.72 -16.21 18.09
N LEU A 457 11.12 -15.86 19.23
CA LEU A 457 10.71 -14.47 19.52
C LEU A 457 11.86 -13.63 20.08
N GLY A 458 12.77 -14.24 20.84
CA GLY A 458 13.84 -13.56 21.58
C GLY A 458 13.30 -12.61 22.65
N ASP A 459 12.99 -13.11 23.85
CA ASP A 459 12.36 -12.35 24.94
C ASP A 459 13.35 -11.59 25.82
N VAL A 460 13.32 -10.25 25.73
CA VAL A 460 14.11 -9.33 26.56
C VAL A 460 13.93 -9.59 28.05
N HIS A 461 12.71 -9.85 28.50
CA HIS A 461 12.43 -10.04 29.93
C HIS A 461 13.00 -11.35 30.49
N ARG A 462 13.39 -12.28 29.61
CA ARG A 462 14.00 -13.56 29.96
C ARG A 462 15.49 -13.60 29.62
N GLY A 463 16.04 -12.50 29.08
CA GLY A 463 17.43 -12.44 28.63
C GLY A 463 17.71 -13.30 27.39
N GLU A 464 16.68 -13.62 26.60
CA GLU A 464 16.78 -14.48 25.43
C GLU A 464 17.11 -13.64 24.19
N PHE A 465 18.40 -13.57 23.82
CA PHE A 465 18.84 -12.84 22.65
C PHE A 465 19.05 -13.77 21.45
N PRO A 466 18.45 -13.49 20.27
CA PRO A 466 18.50 -14.39 19.11
C PRO A 466 19.84 -14.25 18.36
N LEU A 467 20.91 -14.87 18.89
CA LEU A 467 22.29 -14.74 18.36
C LEU A 467 22.41 -15.05 16.87
N ALA A 468 21.76 -16.11 16.39
CA ALA A 468 21.83 -16.51 14.99
C ALA A 468 21.24 -15.44 14.07
N LEU A 469 20.13 -14.82 14.49
CA LEU A 469 19.49 -13.75 13.76
C LEU A 469 20.33 -12.47 13.79
N ALA A 470 20.93 -12.16 14.94
CA ALA A 470 21.79 -10.99 15.08
C ALA A 470 23.06 -11.07 14.22
N GLU A 471 23.68 -12.25 14.08
CA GLU A 471 24.83 -12.44 13.19
C GLU A 471 24.45 -12.22 11.71
N ILE A 472 23.28 -12.73 11.29
CA ILE A 472 22.75 -12.47 9.94
C ILE A 472 22.48 -10.98 9.76
N ASP A 473 21.83 -10.32 10.71
CA ASP A 473 21.50 -8.90 10.61
C ASP A 473 22.74 -8.00 10.53
N TRP A 474 23.78 -8.35 11.28
CA TRP A 474 25.10 -7.72 11.19
C TRP A 474 25.73 -7.85 9.79
N TYR A 475 25.62 -9.04 9.19
CA TYR A 475 26.11 -9.27 7.83
C TYR A 475 25.36 -8.41 6.78
N LEU A 476 24.07 -8.14 7.02
CA LEU A 476 23.25 -7.32 6.12
C LEU A 476 23.47 -5.81 6.26
N LEU A 477 24.18 -5.34 7.29
CA LEU A 477 24.31 -3.91 7.62
C LEU A 477 24.62 -2.98 6.41
N PRO A 478 25.48 -3.34 5.44
CA PRO A 478 25.73 -2.50 4.26
C PRO A 478 24.50 -2.27 3.37
N LEU A 479 23.55 -3.19 3.39
CA LEU A 479 22.31 -3.15 2.59
C LEU A 479 21.09 -2.71 3.38
N LYS A 480 21.16 -2.57 4.71
CA LYS A 480 19.96 -2.31 5.51
C LYS A 480 19.29 -0.99 5.16
N ALA A 481 17.96 -1.01 5.17
CA ALA A 481 17.16 0.20 5.15
C ALA A 481 17.48 1.07 6.38
N VAL A 482 17.49 2.39 6.18
CA VAL A 482 17.82 3.36 7.25
C VAL A 482 16.58 4.02 7.86
N GLY A 483 15.44 3.90 7.17
CA GLY A 483 14.13 4.44 7.55
C GLY A 483 13.00 3.71 6.84
N TRP A 484 11.77 4.00 7.24
CA TRP A 484 10.55 3.54 6.59
C TRP A 484 10.15 4.57 5.54
N HIS A 485 9.51 4.15 4.45
CA HIS A 485 9.00 5.08 3.43
C HIS A 485 7.61 4.59 3.03
N HIS A 486 6.59 5.08 3.72
CA HIS A 486 5.23 4.85 3.28
C HIS A 486 4.89 5.86 2.20
N THR A 487 4.54 5.41 1.01
CA THR A 487 3.83 6.23 0.03
C THR A 487 2.42 5.68 -0.07
N SER A 488 1.48 6.23 0.71
CA SER A 488 0.07 6.01 0.41
C SER A 488 -0.37 7.07 -0.59
N THR A 489 -0.94 6.62 -1.71
CA THR A 489 -1.71 7.48 -2.60
C THR A 489 -3.16 7.32 -2.20
N TRP A 490 -3.68 8.22 -1.37
CA TRP A 490 -5.11 8.25 -1.12
C TRP A 490 -5.76 9.05 -2.25
N TRP A 491 -6.66 8.38 -2.98
CA TRP A 491 -7.48 8.97 -4.04
C TRP A 491 -8.91 9.12 -3.51
N PRO A 492 -9.24 10.20 -2.79
CA PRO A 492 -10.63 10.47 -2.49
C PRO A 492 -11.42 10.78 -3.77
N ALA A 493 -10.75 11.31 -4.81
CA ALA A 493 -11.36 11.65 -6.09
C ALA A 493 -10.34 11.67 -7.26
N PRO A 494 -10.79 11.54 -8.51
CA PRO A 494 -9.92 11.64 -9.67
C PRO A 494 -9.25 13.01 -9.80
N GLY A 495 -7.92 12.99 -9.86
CA GLY A 495 -7.09 14.20 -9.94
C GLY A 495 -6.74 14.84 -8.59
N GLN A 496 -7.13 14.24 -7.45
CA GLN A 496 -6.55 14.57 -6.14
C GLN A 496 -5.70 13.40 -5.64
N VAL A 497 -4.40 13.65 -5.51
CA VAL A 497 -3.44 12.74 -4.90
C VAL A 497 -3.10 13.29 -3.53
N TRP A 498 -3.65 12.69 -2.48
CA TRP A 498 -3.07 12.86 -1.16
C TRP A 498 -1.95 11.82 -1.03
N GLN A 499 -0.74 12.25 -1.40
CA GLN A 499 0.47 11.53 -1.03
C GLN A 499 0.74 11.81 0.44
N VAL A 500 0.31 10.91 1.31
CA VAL A 500 0.77 10.95 2.70
C VAL A 500 2.02 10.10 2.78
N THR A 501 3.15 10.78 2.62
CA THR A 501 4.45 10.17 2.87
C THR A 501 4.76 10.21 4.36
N TYR A 502 4.74 9.06 5.01
CA TYR A 502 5.30 8.92 6.36
C TYR A 502 6.65 8.22 6.24
N ASP A 503 7.70 8.82 6.78
CA ASP A 503 9.03 8.18 6.89
C ASP A 503 9.11 7.19 8.07
N GLU A 504 7.95 6.89 8.67
CA GLU A 504 7.83 6.17 9.93
C GLU A 504 6.65 5.20 9.92
N LEU A 505 6.79 4.13 10.71
CA LEU A 505 5.73 3.14 10.89
C LEU A 505 4.57 3.76 11.70
N PRO A 506 3.31 3.33 11.51
CA PRO A 506 2.18 3.86 12.27
C PRO A 506 2.28 3.65 13.79
N GLY A 507 1.47 4.42 14.53
CA GLY A 507 1.31 4.29 15.98
C GLY A 507 2.59 4.58 16.75
N GLY A 508 2.98 3.67 17.65
CA GLY A 508 4.14 3.88 18.55
C GLY A 508 5.49 3.96 17.85
N PHE A 509 5.54 3.66 16.54
CA PHE A 509 6.75 3.79 15.74
C PHE A 509 6.90 5.18 15.06
N ALA A 510 5.82 5.98 15.00
CA ALA A 510 5.78 7.30 14.38
C ALA A 510 6.45 8.42 15.21
N ASP A 511 7.13 8.02 16.28
CA ASP A 511 8.11 8.86 16.96
C ASP A 511 9.49 8.60 16.32
N HIS A 512 10.00 9.53 15.49
CA HIS A 512 11.18 9.57 14.60
C HIS A 512 12.48 8.83 14.96
N ARG A 513 12.57 8.25 16.16
CA ARG A 513 13.69 7.45 16.63
C ARG A 513 13.38 5.97 16.72
N ALA A 514 12.11 5.57 16.71
CA ALA A 514 11.69 4.19 16.94
C ALA A 514 11.94 3.28 15.73
N THR A 515 11.60 3.70 14.50
CA THR A 515 11.75 2.86 13.31
C THR A 515 13.21 2.54 12.98
N SER A 516 14.09 3.54 12.90
CA SER A 516 15.51 3.30 12.61
C SER A 516 16.18 2.45 13.72
N ALA A 517 15.83 2.70 14.98
CA ALA A 517 16.32 1.89 16.09
C ALA A 517 15.79 0.44 16.03
N TRP A 518 14.51 0.26 15.70
CA TRP A 518 13.88 -1.05 15.50
C TRP A 518 14.54 -1.82 14.35
N LEU A 519 14.82 -1.15 13.23
CA LEU A 519 15.54 -1.74 12.11
C LEU A 519 16.91 -2.25 12.55
N THR A 520 17.61 -1.55 13.43
CA THR A 520 18.93 -1.96 13.94
C THR A 520 18.91 -2.69 15.28
N ARG A 521 17.74 -3.14 15.77
CA ARG A 521 17.57 -3.65 17.15
C ARG A 521 18.44 -4.86 17.50
N LEU A 522 18.85 -5.64 16.51
CA LEU A 522 19.74 -6.80 16.69
C LEU A 522 21.23 -6.43 16.67
N ILE A 523 21.55 -5.23 16.19
CA ILE A 523 22.91 -4.69 16.07
C ILE A 523 23.20 -3.77 17.26
N ASP A 524 22.23 -2.91 17.60
CA ASP A 524 22.25 -1.96 18.71
C ASP A 524 20.96 -2.08 19.53
N PRO A 525 20.82 -3.15 20.33
CA PRO A 525 19.60 -3.39 21.12
C PRO A 525 19.34 -2.27 22.14
N GLN A 526 20.38 -1.63 22.67
CA GLN A 526 20.23 -0.56 23.65
C GLN A 526 19.55 0.67 23.06
N ARG A 527 19.92 1.06 21.84
CA ARG A 527 19.28 2.19 21.16
C ARG A 527 17.78 1.97 20.94
N PHE A 528 17.36 0.72 20.71
CA PHE A 528 15.95 0.38 20.52
C PHE A 528 15.18 0.25 21.84
N LEU A 529 15.76 -0.41 22.84
CA LEU A 529 15.13 -0.56 24.15
C LEU A 529 15.05 0.78 24.90
N GLY A 530 15.92 1.74 24.59
CA GLY A 530 16.04 3.00 25.31
C GLY A 530 16.58 2.79 26.72
N PRO A 531 16.76 3.88 27.50
CA PRO A 531 17.17 3.76 28.89
C PRO A 531 16.09 3.06 29.71
N THR A 532 16.50 2.11 30.56
CA THR A 532 15.66 1.44 31.55
C THR A 532 15.05 2.46 32.51
N ALA A 533 13.94 2.11 33.19
CA ALA A 533 13.34 2.99 34.20
C ALA A 533 14.33 3.39 35.31
N HIS A 534 15.28 2.50 35.63
CA HIS A 534 16.39 2.79 36.54
C HIS A 534 17.33 3.84 35.97
N GLU A 535 17.84 3.66 34.75
CA GLU A 535 18.72 4.63 34.08
C GLU A 535 18.01 5.98 33.86
N GLN A 536 16.70 5.97 33.59
CA GLN A 536 15.90 7.20 33.54
C GLN A 536 15.84 7.87 34.91
N GLY A 537 15.66 7.09 35.98
CA GLY A 537 15.71 7.58 37.36
C GLY A 537 17.07 8.17 37.73
N GLU A 538 18.17 7.49 37.39
CA GLU A 538 19.54 7.99 37.61
C GLU A 538 19.79 9.27 36.81
N ASN A 539 19.40 9.31 35.53
CA ASN A 539 19.50 10.52 34.72
C ASN A 539 18.66 11.68 35.26
N LEU A 540 17.52 11.41 35.91
CA LEU A 540 16.71 12.43 36.58
C LEU A 540 17.34 12.93 37.89
N VAL A 541 18.08 12.07 38.59
CA VAL A 541 18.83 12.43 39.82
C VAL A 541 20.08 13.25 39.48
N ASP A 542 20.73 12.95 38.36
CA ASP A 542 21.93 13.64 37.88
C ASP A 542 21.63 14.96 37.14
N GLN A 543 20.36 15.21 36.77
CA GLN A 543 19.95 16.50 36.22
C GLN A 543 19.92 17.57 37.33
N PRO A 544 20.58 18.73 37.15
CA PRO A 544 20.47 19.82 38.10
C PRO A 544 18.99 20.21 38.23
N PRO A 545 18.50 20.51 39.44
CA PRO A 545 17.08 20.80 39.65
C PRO A 545 16.65 21.92 38.71
N PRO A 546 15.45 21.83 38.11
CA PRO A 546 14.97 22.83 37.17
C PRO A 546 15.07 24.20 37.82
N THR A 547 15.80 25.12 37.17
CA THR A 547 15.95 26.48 37.66
C THR A 547 14.55 27.06 37.79
N ARG A 548 14.18 27.45 39.02
CA ARG A 548 12.88 28.06 39.28
C ARG A 548 12.70 29.21 38.28
N PRO A 549 11.62 29.24 37.49
CA PRO A 549 11.36 30.39 36.63
C PRO A 549 11.37 31.64 37.51
N PRO A 550 11.98 32.75 37.05
CA PRO A 550 12.08 33.97 37.84
C PRO A 550 10.69 34.35 38.32
N ARG A 551 10.55 34.54 39.64
CA ARG A 551 9.28 35.03 40.20
C ARG A 551 9.00 36.37 39.52
N HIS A 552 7.97 36.41 38.68
CA HIS A 552 7.39 37.67 38.23
C HIS A 552 7.01 38.44 39.49
N THR A 553 7.76 39.50 39.76
CA THR A 553 7.41 40.47 40.78
C THR A 553 6.18 41.19 40.25
N PRO A 554 5.05 41.22 40.98
CA PRO A 554 3.92 42.02 40.56
C PRO A 554 4.35 43.48 40.55
N GLY A 555 4.23 44.11 39.37
CA GLY A 555 4.45 45.54 39.15
C GLY A 555 3.23 46.37 39.49
#